data_AF-A0A024UQZ8-F1
#
_entry.id   AF-A0A024UQZ8-F1
#
_cell.length_a   1.000
_cell.length_b   1.000
_cell.length_c   1.000
_cell.angle_alpha   90.00
_cell.angle_beta   90.00
_cell.angle_gamma   90.00
#
_symmetry.space_group_name_H-M   'P 1'
#
loop_
_entity.id
_entity.type
_entity.pdbx_description
1 polymer ?
#
loop_
_entity_poly.entity_id
_entity_poly.type
_entity_poly.pdbx_seq_one_letter_code
_entity_poly.pdbx_strand_id
1 'polypeptide(L)'
;MLQALHRIFRPDGRQRSHGCGAVEAPSAQLFCAAIQSCDRSRRAVWDGHVRRLERRPHGGQQRHVQLAAPPRLELLGTYGHRLGRDVSAARSSQTRPVGTRSDCGWNEPNDVRHGDDSSRHELHQVWPPTCQHRSVGPSTARAGGADLVDLVGDNASRAAAIVVAQESIVLLKNDDHVLPLGRPPTTTTTNHTMSLFLTGPSIDNIGLQCGGWSLAWQGIDGNAAFPHGQSIRHAINATVRAWNLTAASTDTIAANENGIPRLDHVNVTFLQAMDIYGNFTSNESLQEAIALASTATHTIVALGERNYAEQFGNSDPQALPPAFVTYVKALATTKTRIILVVVAGRPRILNGLAELCHAVLWAGLPCEAGGQAIADVLFGRVNPSAKLPFTYPKTDGHVNLATPYYYRSNDVGSTACVRGGKEFSTDCATEYPFGAGLSYTTFDYTNMQVTPTTLTSDAAAVVVTASVVVTNTGRVAGKEVVMLFVSPPPSLHNETETRLLKRFAKIWLAPGESTVVRFDITPSDWGFYHNEFGTGLRKTAPSGSYVVHFKPTTNCADPSTSLCQTVRWENRSGAAAAWNAWHWVVAVLAWVAAL
;
A
#
# COMPACT_ATOMS: atom_id res chain seq x y z
N MET A 1 29.77 20.34 28.25
CA MET A 1 30.71 20.26 29.40
C MET A 1 32.06 20.87 29.02
N LEU A 2 32.03 22.14 28.56
CA LEU A 2 33.20 22.97 28.26
C LEU A 2 32.81 24.46 28.44
N GLN A 3 32.02 24.71 29.50
CA GLN A 3 31.61 26.03 29.99
C GLN A 3 31.47 26.07 31.53
N ALA A 4 32.02 25.08 32.23
CA ALA A 4 31.96 25.03 33.68
C ALA A 4 33.28 24.46 34.21
N LEU A 5 34.29 25.32 34.38
CA LEU A 5 35.44 25.11 35.27
C LEU A 5 36.34 26.38 35.29
N HIS A 6 35.75 27.53 35.61
CA HIS A 6 36.52 28.69 36.07
C HIS A 6 35.66 29.50 37.05
N ARG A 7 35.73 29.13 38.35
CA ARG A 7 35.39 29.97 39.51
C ARG A 7 35.57 29.17 40.81
N ILE A 8 36.81 29.06 41.27
CA ILE A 8 37.12 28.88 42.70
C ILE A 8 38.28 29.83 42.99
N PHE A 9 37.94 30.99 43.58
CA PHE A 9 38.67 31.80 44.58
C PHE A 9 38.09 33.23 44.56
N ARG A 10 37.50 33.64 45.69
CA ARG A 10 36.95 34.97 46.07
C ARG A 10 38.09 35.97 46.42
N PRO A 11 37.88 37.25 46.87
CA PRO A 11 36.65 38.01 47.17
C PRO A 11 36.60 39.49 46.66
N ASP A 12 35.46 40.14 46.98
CA ASP A 12 35.22 41.59 47.19
C ASP A 12 34.92 42.55 46.02
N GLY A 13 33.90 43.39 46.27
CA GLY A 13 33.88 44.78 45.81
C GLY A 13 32.75 45.25 44.87
N ARG A 14 31.61 45.64 45.46
CA ARG A 14 30.71 46.77 45.10
C ARG A 14 30.59 47.27 43.64
N GLN A 15 29.33 47.24 43.17
CA GLN A 15 28.51 48.34 42.59
C GLN A 15 28.99 49.22 41.40
N ARG A 16 28.06 49.35 40.43
CA ARG A 16 27.62 50.54 39.63
C ARG A 16 27.93 50.65 38.12
N SER A 17 26.82 50.72 37.36
CA SER A 17 26.40 51.67 36.31
C SER A 17 27.19 51.95 35.01
N HIS A 18 26.42 51.86 33.90
CA HIS A 18 26.40 52.64 32.64
C HIS A 18 27.56 52.59 31.62
N GLY A 19 27.17 52.51 30.34
CA GLY A 19 27.83 53.24 29.24
C GLY A 19 28.33 52.41 28.06
N CYS A 20 27.86 52.73 26.85
CA CYS A 20 28.32 52.23 25.56
C CYS A 20 29.82 52.42 25.31
N GLY A 21 30.44 51.50 24.54
CA GLY A 21 31.76 51.70 23.94
C GLY A 21 32.28 50.44 23.25
N ALA A 22 32.54 50.55 21.94
CA ALA A 22 32.98 49.49 21.04
C ALA A 22 34.34 48.87 21.42
N VAL A 23 34.48 47.56 21.20
CA VAL A 23 35.77 46.90 20.93
C VAL A 23 35.54 45.75 19.94
N GLU A 24 36.19 45.87 18.79
CA GLU A 24 36.36 44.84 17.76
C GLU A 24 37.15 43.65 18.30
N ALA A 25 36.78 42.43 17.91
CA ALA A 25 37.62 41.25 18.06
C ALA A 25 37.65 40.42 16.76
N PRO A 26 38.84 40.01 16.29
CA PRO A 26 39.05 39.34 15.02
C PRO A 26 38.86 37.83 15.15
N SER A 27 37.97 37.25 14.34
CA SER A 27 37.97 35.78 14.06
C SER A 27 37.07 35.38 12.88
N ALA A 28 36.69 36.32 12.01
CA ALA A 28 35.87 36.05 10.83
C ALA A 28 36.66 35.84 9.52
N GLN A 29 37.99 35.87 9.53
CA GLN A 29 38.81 35.79 8.31
C GLN A 29 39.45 34.41 8.03
N LEU A 30 39.29 33.41 8.91
CA LEU A 30 39.82 32.05 8.66
C LEU A 30 38.76 31.02 8.22
N PHE A 31 37.47 31.34 8.25
CA PHE A 31 36.41 30.43 7.78
C PHE A 31 35.90 30.74 6.36
N CYS A 32 36.12 31.97 5.85
CA CYS A 32 35.72 32.35 4.49
C CYS A 32 36.71 31.92 3.38
N ALA A 33 37.93 31.50 3.71
CA ALA A 33 38.91 31.05 2.72
C ALA A 33 38.75 29.56 2.31
N ALA A 34 38.10 28.73 3.14
CA ALA A 34 37.89 27.31 2.83
C ALA A 34 36.67 27.05 1.91
N ILE A 35 35.69 27.96 1.91
CA ILE A 35 34.44 27.81 1.13
C ILE A 35 34.62 28.30 -0.33
N GLN A 36 35.55 29.24 -0.61
CA GLN A 36 35.80 29.71 -1.98
C GLN A 36 36.72 28.78 -2.82
N SER A 37 37.38 27.79 -2.20
CA SER A 37 38.25 26.83 -2.92
C SER A 37 37.48 25.63 -3.51
N CYS A 38 36.29 25.30 -3.02
CA CYS A 38 35.48 24.19 -3.55
C CYS A 38 34.52 24.61 -4.68
N ASP A 39 34.27 25.92 -4.85
CA ASP A 39 33.33 26.44 -5.87
C ASP A 39 34.01 26.77 -7.23
N ARG A 40 35.35 26.70 -7.33
CA ARG A 40 36.08 26.88 -8.61
C ARG A 40 36.32 25.58 -9.39
N SER A 41 36.25 24.41 -8.76
CA SER A 41 36.54 23.12 -9.43
C SER A 41 35.30 22.42 -10.00
N ARG A 42 34.08 22.83 -9.63
CA ARG A 42 32.83 22.30 -10.25
C ARG A 42 32.29 23.14 -11.41
N ARG A 43 32.83 24.35 -11.64
CA ARG A 43 32.40 25.24 -12.73
C ARG A 43 33.19 25.06 -14.05
N ALA A 44 34.13 24.13 -14.12
CA ALA A 44 34.99 23.90 -15.30
C ALA A 44 34.62 22.70 -16.18
N VAL A 45 33.61 21.89 -15.81
CA VAL A 45 33.19 20.70 -16.60
C VAL A 45 31.87 20.93 -17.35
N TRP A 46 31.20 22.06 -17.13
CA TRP A 46 29.90 22.37 -17.76
C TRP A 46 29.94 23.47 -18.83
N ASP A 47 31.13 23.93 -19.24
CA ASP A 47 31.30 25.04 -20.21
C ASP A 47 31.93 24.61 -21.56
N GLY A 48 32.04 23.29 -21.82
CA GLY A 48 32.66 22.73 -23.04
C GLY A 48 31.72 22.40 -24.20
N HIS A 49 30.39 22.35 -23.99
CA HIS A 49 29.46 21.83 -25.01
C HIS A 49 28.20 22.68 -25.27
N VAL A 50 28.26 23.99 -25.03
CA VAL A 50 27.23 24.91 -25.57
C VAL A 50 27.89 26.16 -26.17
N ARG A 51 28.67 25.95 -27.25
CA ARG A 51 28.96 27.00 -28.24
C ARG A 51 28.91 26.41 -29.64
N ARG A 52 27.71 26.10 -30.11
CA ARG A 52 27.35 26.25 -31.53
C ARG A 52 25.84 26.29 -31.61
N LEU A 53 25.34 27.30 -32.34
CA LEU A 53 23.96 27.55 -32.72
C LEU A 53 23.12 28.38 -31.74
N GLU A 54 23.47 29.66 -31.63
CA GLU A 54 22.43 30.69 -31.59
C GLU A 54 22.83 31.86 -32.50
N ARG A 55 22.08 32.06 -33.59
CA ARG A 55 21.84 33.38 -34.19
C ARG A 55 20.50 33.38 -34.94
N ARG A 56 19.59 34.21 -34.42
CA ARG A 56 18.55 35.05 -35.08
C ARG A 56 17.06 34.71 -34.85
N PRO A 57 16.20 35.76 -34.82
CA PRO A 57 15.17 35.90 -33.80
C PRO A 57 13.73 35.80 -34.31
N HIS A 58 12.81 35.77 -33.34
CA HIS A 58 11.35 35.74 -33.45
C HIS A 58 10.72 36.72 -34.45
N GLY A 59 9.68 36.24 -35.13
CA GLY A 59 8.64 37.04 -35.74
C GLY A 59 7.35 36.24 -35.97
N GLY A 60 6.27 36.67 -35.31
CA GLY A 60 4.97 36.88 -35.97
C GLY A 60 3.97 35.71 -36.13
N GLN A 61 2.82 35.92 -35.48
CA GLN A 61 1.45 35.63 -35.93
C GLN A 61 0.81 34.25 -35.69
N GLN A 62 -0.29 34.34 -34.92
CA GLN A 62 -1.44 33.45 -34.93
C GLN A 62 -2.07 33.32 -36.32
N ARG A 63 -2.44 32.10 -36.71
CA ARG A 63 -3.63 31.83 -37.54
C ARG A 63 -4.30 30.52 -37.11
N HIS A 64 -5.60 30.61 -36.87
CA HIS A 64 -6.54 29.49 -36.89
C HIS A 64 -6.57 28.82 -38.28
N VAL A 65 -6.55 27.49 -38.35
CA VAL A 65 -7.32 26.71 -39.34
C VAL A 65 -7.74 25.37 -38.74
N GLN A 66 -9.00 25.05 -38.97
CA GLN A 66 -9.78 23.89 -38.60
C GLN A 66 -9.58 22.76 -39.65
N LEU A 67 -9.95 21.53 -39.28
CA LEU A 67 -10.40 20.40 -40.13
C LEU A 67 -9.46 19.21 -40.40
N ALA A 68 -10.10 18.05 -40.17
CA ALA A 68 -10.10 16.82 -40.95
C ALA A 68 -9.04 15.74 -40.63
N ALA A 69 -9.58 14.60 -40.15
CA ALA A 69 -8.99 13.27 -40.30
C ALA A 69 -8.78 12.92 -41.78
N PRO A 70 -7.80 12.07 -42.11
CA PRO A 70 -8.14 10.78 -42.76
C PRO A 70 -7.10 9.66 -42.42
N PRO A 71 -7.02 8.51 -43.13
CA PRO A 71 -7.81 7.30 -42.88
C PRO A 71 -6.95 6.02 -42.66
N ARG A 72 -7.62 4.89 -42.39
CA ARG A 72 -7.06 3.52 -42.55
C ARG A 72 -6.69 3.25 -44.01
N LEU A 73 -5.57 2.58 -44.25
CA LEU A 73 -5.35 1.75 -45.46
C LEU A 73 -4.29 0.67 -45.22
N GLU A 74 -4.69 -0.57 -45.46
CA GLU A 74 -3.83 -1.73 -45.72
C GLU A 74 -3.13 -1.57 -47.08
N LEU A 75 -1.92 -2.14 -47.26
CA LEU A 75 -1.63 -3.16 -48.28
C LEU A 75 -0.13 -3.45 -48.46
N LEU A 76 0.10 -4.73 -48.76
CA LEU A 76 1.29 -5.39 -49.28
C LEU A 76 1.90 -4.72 -50.53
N GLY A 77 3.21 -4.89 -50.74
CA GLY A 77 3.83 -4.61 -52.04
C GLY A 77 5.36 -4.62 -52.08
N THR A 78 5.90 -5.71 -52.64
CA THR A 78 7.29 -6.13 -52.99
C THR A 78 8.17 -5.20 -53.86
N TYR A 79 9.46 -5.61 -53.99
CA TYR A 79 10.52 -5.36 -55.02
C TYR A 79 11.74 -4.56 -54.48
N GLY A 80 13.01 -4.89 -54.77
CA GLY A 80 13.65 -5.89 -55.63
C GLY A 80 15.19 -5.76 -55.57
N HIS A 81 15.88 -6.80 -56.05
CA HIS A 81 17.33 -7.05 -56.15
C HIS A 81 18.28 -5.90 -56.54
N ARG A 82 19.57 -6.01 -56.12
CA ARG A 82 20.75 -6.05 -57.02
C ARG A 82 22.07 -6.44 -56.31
N LEU A 83 22.77 -7.41 -56.94
CA LEU A 83 24.24 -7.59 -57.14
C LEU A 83 25.15 -7.67 -55.88
N GLY A 84 26.00 -8.68 -55.63
CA GLY A 84 26.67 -9.65 -56.49
C GLY A 84 28.17 -9.35 -56.60
N ARG A 85 29.03 -10.01 -55.79
CA ARG A 85 30.28 -10.72 -56.18
C ARG A 85 31.25 -10.98 -55.01
N ASP A 86 31.63 -12.26 -54.93
CA ASP A 86 32.95 -12.88 -54.73
C ASP A 86 33.88 -12.39 -53.61
N VAL A 87 34.28 -13.30 -52.70
CA VAL A 87 35.59 -14.00 -52.74
C VAL A 87 35.47 -15.37 -52.05
N SER A 88 35.94 -16.40 -52.74
CA SER A 88 36.02 -17.80 -52.29
C SER A 88 37.34 -18.14 -51.58
N ALA A 89 37.21 -18.95 -50.52
CA ALA A 89 38.02 -20.12 -50.13
C ALA A 89 39.53 -20.00 -49.85
N ALA A 90 39.95 -20.48 -48.66
CA ALA A 90 40.84 -21.65 -48.52
C ALA A 90 40.98 -22.09 -47.04
N ARG A 91 40.87 -23.41 -46.80
CA ARG A 91 41.20 -24.12 -45.56
C ARG A 91 42.72 -24.29 -45.42
N SER A 92 43.26 -24.25 -44.20
CA SER A 92 44.21 -25.29 -43.73
C SER A 92 44.40 -25.26 -42.21
N SER A 93 44.64 -26.45 -41.68
CA SER A 93 44.86 -26.84 -40.29
C SER A 93 46.31 -26.61 -39.83
N GLN A 94 46.53 -26.20 -38.57
CA GLN A 94 47.69 -26.64 -37.78
C GLN A 94 47.51 -26.34 -36.28
N THR A 95 48.04 -27.26 -35.47
CA THR A 95 47.92 -27.40 -34.01
C THR A 95 49.15 -26.89 -33.23
N ARG A 96 48.89 -26.25 -32.06
CA ARG A 96 49.72 -26.09 -30.81
C ARG A 96 50.91 -25.10 -30.80
N PRO A 97 51.41 -24.60 -29.62
CA PRO A 97 51.07 -24.88 -28.21
C PRO A 97 50.86 -23.63 -27.29
N VAL A 98 50.51 -23.92 -26.04
CA VAL A 98 50.47 -23.01 -24.87
C VAL A 98 51.81 -22.30 -24.65
N GLY A 99 51.76 -20.98 -24.41
CA GLY A 99 52.89 -20.12 -24.05
C GLY A 99 52.52 -19.17 -22.91
N THR A 100 53.48 -18.98 -22.00
CA THR A 100 53.42 -18.38 -20.66
C THR A 100 53.19 -16.87 -20.59
N ARG A 101 52.69 -16.42 -19.43
CA ARG A 101 52.57 -15.04 -18.92
C ARG A 101 53.65 -14.06 -19.43
N SER A 102 53.21 -12.87 -19.79
CA SER A 102 53.96 -11.62 -19.57
C SER A 102 52.98 -10.49 -19.24
N ASP A 103 53.21 -9.86 -18.10
CA ASP A 103 52.54 -8.65 -17.63
C ASP A 103 52.57 -7.55 -18.71
N CYS A 104 51.40 -6.97 -18.97
CA CYS A 104 51.26 -5.61 -19.48
C CYS A 104 50.02 -5.02 -18.81
N GLY A 105 50.25 -4.21 -17.78
CA GLY A 105 49.21 -3.44 -17.11
C GLY A 105 48.57 -2.46 -18.09
N TRP A 106 47.30 -2.70 -18.40
CA TRP A 106 46.41 -1.70 -18.93
C TRP A 106 45.27 -1.55 -17.93
N ASN A 107 45.11 -0.34 -17.39
CA ASN A 107 43.90 0.06 -16.68
C ASN A 107 42.72 -0.17 -17.62
N GLU A 108 41.93 -1.20 -17.35
CA GLU A 108 40.59 -1.31 -17.93
C GLU A 108 39.80 -0.09 -17.47
N PRO A 109 39.19 0.69 -18.38
CA PRO A 109 38.28 1.74 -17.97
C PRO A 109 37.07 1.07 -17.30
N ASN A 110 36.63 1.62 -16.16
CA ASN A 110 35.46 1.15 -15.40
C ASN A 110 34.20 0.94 -16.27
N ASP A 111 34.10 1.59 -17.43
CA ASP A 111 33.02 1.41 -18.40
C ASP A 111 32.95 0.00 -19.01
N VAL A 112 34.08 -0.68 -19.23
CA VAL A 112 34.09 -2.06 -19.77
C VAL A 112 33.58 -3.04 -18.72
N ARG A 113 33.92 -2.82 -17.44
CA ARG A 113 33.43 -3.64 -16.33
C ARG A 113 31.94 -3.46 -16.07
N HIS A 114 31.43 -2.23 -16.19
CA HIS A 114 29.99 -1.99 -16.11
C HIS A 114 29.22 -2.58 -17.29
N GLY A 115 29.77 -2.51 -18.51
CA GLY A 115 29.23 -3.19 -19.68
C GLY A 115 29.22 -4.72 -19.54
N ASP A 116 30.32 -5.29 -19.03
CA ASP A 116 30.45 -6.73 -18.78
C ASP A 116 29.53 -7.21 -17.66
N ASP A 117 29.36 -6.44 -16.58
CA ASP A 117 28.46 -6.80 -15.48
C ASP A 117 26.99 -6.72 -15.91
N SER A 118 26.61 -5.70 -16.69
CA SER A 118 25.28 -5.62 -17.30
C SER A 118 25.02 -6.79 -18.25
N SER A 119 25.99 -7.07 -19.13
CA SER A 119 25.90 -8.16 -20.11
C SER A 119 25.89 -9.52 -19.44
N ARG A 120 26.66 -9.72 -18.36
CA ARG A 120 26.63 -10.95 -17.54
C ARG A 120 25.30 -11.08 -16.81
N HIS A 121 24.74 -9.99 -16.29
CA HIS A 121 23.45 -10.04 -15.62
C HIS A 121 22.34 -10.44 -16.60
N GLU A 122 22.33 -9.86 -17.81
CA GLU A 122 21.43 -10.26 -18.89
C GLU A 122 21.66 -11.71 -19.33
N LEU A 123 22.91 -12.13 -19.55
CA LEU A 123 23.23 -13.52 -19.92
C LEU A 123 22.83 -14.51 -18.82
N HIS A 124 22.92 -14.16 -17.55
CA HIS A 124 22.43 -15.00 -16.45
C HIS A 124 20.89 -15.05 -16.39
N GLN A 125 20.19 -13.98 -16.76
CA GLN A 125 18.72 -13.96 -16.84
C GLN A 125 18.18 -14.68 -18.09
N VAL A 126 18.85 -14.55 -19.23
CA VAL A 126 18.47 -15.19 -20.50
C VAL A 126 18.89 -16.67 -20.53
N TRP A 127 19.94 -17.03 -19.79
CA TRP A 127 20.54 -18.37 -19.79
C TRP A 127 20.62 -19.03 -18.39
N PRO A 128 19.51 -19.12 -17.63
CA PRO A 128 19.50 -19.96 -16.43
C PRO A 128 19.77 -21.43 -16.83
N PRO A 129 20.27 -22.30 -15.93
CA PRO A 129 20.64 -23.68 -16.24
C PRO A 129 19.52 -24.51 -16.91
N THR A 130 18.27 -24.14 -16.70
CA THR A 130 17.06 -24.75 -17.29
C THR A 130 16.84 -24.40 -18.77
N CYS A 131 17.43 -23.30 -19.28
CA CYS A 131 17.33 -22.88 -20.67
C CYS A 131 18.44 -23.46 -21.58
N GLN A 132 19.47 -24.11 -21.01
CA GLN A 132 20.64 -24.60 -21.76
C GLN A 132 20.38 -25.82 -22.68
N HIS A 133 19.23 -26.49 -22.57
CA HIS A 133 18.99 -27.79 -23.21
C HIS A 133 17.96 -27.83 -24.34
N ARG A 134 17.50 -26.70 -24.89
CA ARG A 134 16.72 -26.73 -26.15
C ARG A 134 17.59 -26.32 -27.33
N SER A 135 18.31 -27.31 -27.89
CA SER A 135 18.82 -27.23 -29.26
C SER A 135 17.64 -27.19 -30.23
N VAL A 136 17.20 -26.00 -30.63
CA VAL A 136 16.20 -25.84 -31.68
C VAL A 136 16.95 -25.83 -33.01
N GLY A 137 16.92 -26.95 -33.74
CA GLY A 137 17.31 -26.97 -35.15
C GLY A 137 16.35 -26.12 -35.99
N PRO A 138 16.68 -25.81 -37.26
CA PRO A 138 15.84 -24.97 -38.12
C PRO A 138 14.60 -25.75 -38.55
N SER A 139 13.62 -25.87 -37.64
CA SER A 139 12.29 -26.37 -37.94
C SER A 139 11.31 -25.23 -37.71
N THR A 140 10.65 -24.82 -38.79
CA THR A 140 9.33 -24.20 -38.86
C THR A 140 8.76 -23.75 -37.51
N ALA A 141 8.67 -22.44 -37.30
CA ALA A 141 8.00 -21.84 -36.16
C ALA A 141 6.59 -22.45 -35.98
N ARG A 142 6.46 -23.48 -35.14
CA ARG A 142 5.18 -23.81 -34.52
C ARG A 142 4.87 -22.62 -33.64
N ALA A 143 3.70 -22.01 -33.81
CA ALA A 143 3.16 -21.05 -32.87
C ALA A 143 3.14 -21.71 -31.48
N GLY A 144 4.16 -21.45 -30.66
CA GLY A 144 4.27 -22.03 -29.33
C GLY A 144 3.14 -21.48 -28.47
N GLY A 145 2.37 -22.36 -27.83
CA GLY A 145 1.30 -21.98 -26.91
C GLY A 145 -0.11 -22.40 -27.34
N ALA A 146 -0.32 -22.93 -28.55
CA ALA A 146 -1.63 -23.49 -28.95
C ALA A 146 -2.07 -24.65 -28.02
N ASP A 147 -1.10 -25.42 -27.52
CA ASP A 147 -1.25 -26.47 -26.51
C ASP A 147 -1.48 -25.95 -25.08
N LEU A 148 -1.32 -24.65 -24.85
CA LEU A 148 -1.46 -24.00 -23.54
C LEU A 148 -2.71 -23.13 -23.43
N VAL A 149 -3.49 -22.95 -24.51
CA VAL A 149 -4.69 -22.09 -24.52
C VAL A 149 -5.68 -22.52 -23.44
N ASP A 150 -5.87 -23.82 -23.25
CA ASP A 150 -6.79 -24.36 -22.25
C ASP A 150 -6.33 -24.12 -20.79
N LEU A 151 -5.05 -23.74 -20.58
CA LEU A 151 -4.53 -23.37 -19.27
C LEU A 151 -4.77 -21.90 -18.92
N VAL A 152 -5.02 -21.04 -19.92
CA VAL A 152 -5.22 -19.60 -19.69
C VAL A 152 -6.66 -19.36 -19.27
N GLY A 153 -6.84 -18.88 -18.04
CA GLY A 153 -8.17 -18.65 -17.49
C GLY A 153 -8.92 -19.95 -17.26
N ASP A 154 -8.24 -21.03 -16.85
CA ASP A 154 -8.88 -22.29 -16.48
C ASP A 154 -9.78 -22.16 -15.23
N ASN A 155 -10.57 -23.19 -14.94
CA ASN A 155 -11.51 -23.16 -13.81
C ASN A 155 -10.78 -23.05 -12.45
N ALA A 156 -9.58 -23.62 -12.32
CA ALA A 156 -8.80 -23.56 -11.09
C ALA A 156 -8.32 -22.13 -10.80
N SER A 157 -7.82 -21.42 -11.82
CA SER A 157 -7.41 -20.02 -11.72
C SER A 157 -8.59 -19.11 -11.41
N ARG A 158 -9.76 -19.35 -12.03
CA ARG A 158 -11.00 -18.61 -11.72
C ARG A 158 -11.44 -18.82 -10.27
N ALA A 159 -11.43 -20.06 -9.79
CA ALA A 159 -11.77 -20.38 -8.42
C ALA A 159 -10.80 -19.71 -7.43
N ALA A 160 -9.49 -19.74 -7.73
CA ALA A 160 -8.48 -19.04 -6.94
C ALA A 160 -8.71 -17.52 -6.94
N ALA A 161 -9.04 -16.92 -8.09
CA ALA A 161 -9.34 -15.49 -8.19
C ALA A 161 -10.55 -15.08 -7.32
N ILE A 162 -11.61 -15.90 -7.29
CA ILE A 162 -12.77 -15.69 -6.41
C ILE A 162 -12.34 -15.72 -4.94
N VAL A 163 -11.58 -16.72 -4.51
CA VAL A 163 -11.10 -16.83 -3.13
C VAL A 163 -10.24 -15.61 -2.76
N VAL A 164 -9.31 -15.18 -3.62
CA VAL A 164 -8.46 -14.01 -3.36
C VAL A 164 -9.29 -12.73 -3.25
N ALA A 165 -10.29 -12.54 -4.12
CA ALA A 165 -11.18 -11.39 -4.05
C ALA A 165 -12.02 -11.39 -2.76
N GLN A 166 -12.61 -12.53 -2.40
CA GLN A 166 -13.36 -12.70 -1.14
C GLN A 166 -12.50 -12.40 0.10
N GLU A 167 -11.22 -12.81 0.10
CA GLU A 167 -10.28 -12.61 1.20
C GLU A 167 -9.72 -11.18 1.29
N SER A 168 -10.00 -10.33 0.30
CA SER A 168 -9.43 -8.99 0.13
C SER A 168 -10.46 -7.85 0.27
N ILE A 169 -11.76 -8.14 0.21
CA ILE A 169 -12.83 -7.17 0.48
C ILE A 169 -12.85 -6.81 1.97
N VAL A 170 -12.76 -5.51 2.27
CA VAL A 170 -12.72 -4.99 3.65
C VAL A 170 -14.08 -4.38 4.01
N LEU A 171 -14.71 -4.92 5.06
CA LEU A 171 -15.88 -4.29 5.67
C LEU A 171 -15.40 -3.17 6.61
N LEU A 172 -15.73 -1.93 6.31
CA LEU A 172 -15.23 -0.76 7.04
C LEU A 172 -16.23 -0.17 8.02
N LYS A 173 -17.52 -0.35 7.74
CA LYS A 173 -18.63 0.10 8.57
C LYS A 173 -19.79 -0.88 8.46
N ASN A 174 -20.52 -1.13 9.55
CA ASN A 174 -21.70 -2.00 9.59
C ASN A 174 -22.60 -1.65 10.78
N ASP A 175 -23.27 -0.50 10.70
CA ASP A 175 -24.20 -0.03 11.72
C ASP A 175 -25.47 -0.88 11.73
N ASP A 176 -26.07 -1.05 12.92
CA ASP A 176 -27.29 -1.82 13.15
C ASP A 176 -27.27 -3.26 12.60
N HIS A 177 -26.07 -3.81 12.38
CA HIS A 177 -25.88 -5.12 11.75
C HIS A 177 -26.64 -5.25 10.42
N VAL A 178 -26.65 -4.18 9.60
CA VAL A 178 -27.32 -4.18 8.29
C VAL A 178 -26.77 -5.25 7.33
N LEU A 179 -25.49 -5.61 7.50
CA LEU A 179 -24.86 -6.74 6.84
C LEU A 179 -24.55 -7.87 7.84
N PRO A 180 -24.63 -9.14 7.39
CA PRO A 180 -24.98 -9.56 6.03
C PRO A 180 -26.48 -9.41 5.72
N LEU A 181 -26.81 -9.22 4.45
CA LEU A 181 -28.18 -9.20 3.92
C LEU A 181 -28.80 -10.58 4.14
N GLY A 182 -29.66 -10.69 5.15
CA GLY A 182 -30.27 -11.94 5.58
C GLY A 182 -31.27 -11.71 6.71
N ARG A 183 -31.84 -12.80 7.24
CA ARG A 183 -32.78 -12.71 8.38
C ARG A 183 -32.03 -12.38 9.67
N PRO A 184 -32.55 -11.49 10.54
CA PRO A 184 -32.12 -11.43 11.93
C PRO A 184 -32.32 -12.82 12.58
N PRO A 185 -31.35 -13.34 13.35
CA PRO A 185 -31.47 -14.68 13.98
C PRO A 185 -32.66 -14.84 14.94
N THR A 186 -33.37 -13.76 15.26
CA THR A 186 -34.36 -13.67 16.34
C THR A 186 -35.82 -13.63 15.88
N THR A 187 -36.12 -13.56 14.57
CA THR A 187 -37.52 -13.57 14.10
C THR A 187 -37.99 -14.98 13.79
N THR A 188 -39.20 -15.33 14.21
CA THR A 188 -39.85 -16.64 13.99
C THR A 188 -40.98 -16.60 12.95
N THR A 189 -41.35 -15.41 12.46
CA THR A 189 -42.40 -15.23 11.45
C THR A 189 -41.92 -15.54 10.04
N THR A 190 -42.72 -16.29 9.28
CA THR A 190 -42.57 -16.51 7.83
C THR A 190 -43.21 -15.35 7.04
N ASN A 191 -42.71 -15.04 5.84
CA ASN A 191 -43.07 -13.95 4.91
C ASN A 191 -42.25 -12.65 5.02
N HIS A 192 -40.92 -12.76 5.10
CA HIS A 192 -40.04 -11.59 5.01
C HIS A 192 -39.72 -11.24 3.55
N THR A 193 -40.35 -10.18 3.04
CA THR A 193 -40.01 -9.58 1.74
C THR A 193 -38.94 -8.50 1.93
N MET A 194 -37.87 -8.55 1.13
CA MET A 194 -36.85 -7.49 1.05
C MET A 194 -36.88 -6.84 -0.33
N SER A 195 -36.89 -5.51 -0.39
CA SER A 195 -36.68 -4.75 -1.62
C SER A 195 -35.27 -4.16 -1.63
N LEU A 196 -34.51 -4.50 -2.67
CA LEU A 196 -33.16 -4.00 -2.94
C LEU A 196 -33.20 -3.03 -4.11
N PHE A 197 -32.64 -1.85 -3.94
CA PHE A 197 -32.36 -0.92 -5.03
C PHE A 197 -30.85 -0.88 -5.30
N LEU A 198 -30.45 -1.19 -6.53
CA LEU A 198 -29.06 -1.21 -6.97
C LEU A 198 -28.77 0.04 -7.83
N THR A 199 -27.67 0.75 -7.55
CA THR A 199 -27.32 1.97 -8.28
C THR A 199 -25.83 2.29 -8.24
N GLY A 200 -25.41 3.25 -9.06
CA GLY A 200 -24.05 3.76 -9.17
C GLY A 200 -23.29 3.22 -10.39
N PRO A 201 -22.24 3.92 -10.84
CA PRO A 201 -21.54 3.60 -12.09
C PRO A 201 -20.79 2.26 -12.04
N SER A 202 -20.32 1.83 -10.87
CA SER A 202 -19.54 0.59 -10.73
C SER A 202 -20.42 -0.65 -10.51
N ILE A 203 -21.74 -0.50 -10.33
CA ILE A 203 -22.62 -1.61 -9.95
C ILE A 203 -22.80 -2.62 -11.08
N ASP A 204 -22.78 -2.17 -12.34
CA ASP A 204 -22.96 -3.03 -13.52
C ASP A 204 -21.81 -2.95 -14.53
N ASN A 205 -20.59 -2.79 -14.02
CA ASN A 205 -19.40 -2.60 -14.86
C ASN A 205 -18.21 -3.39 -14.31
N ILE A 206 -17.79 -4.45 -15.01
CA ILE A 206 -16.64 -5.28 -14.65
C ILE A 206 -15.33 -4.53 -14.93
N GLY A 207 -15.27 -3.77 -16.02
CA GLY A 207 -14.13 -2.94 -16.38
C GLY A 207 -13.67 -2.03 -15.23
N LEU A 208 -14.61 -1.29 -14.64
CA LEU A 208 -14.35 -0.41 -13.48
C LEU A 208 -13.88 -1.17 -12.23
N GLN A 209 -14.17 -2.47 -12.13
CA GLN A 209 -13.64 -3.32 -11.05
C GLN A 209 -12.24 -3.85 -11.36
N CYS A 210 -11.77 -3.79 -12.61
CA CYS A 210 -10.45 -4.27 -13.01
C CYS A 210 -9.38 -3.17 -12.98
N GLY A 211 -9.72 -1.94 -13.37
CA GLY A 211 -8.75 -0.86 -13.51
C GLY A 211 -7.75 -1.07 -14.66
N GLY A 212 -6.67 -0.28 -14.66
CA GLY A 212 -5.56 -0.42 -15.63
C GLY A 212 -4.68 -1.63 -15.36
N TRP A 213 -3.73 -1.89 -16.26
CA TRP A 213 -2.87 -3.10 -16.24
C TRP A 213 -3.65 -4.43 -16.20
N SER A 214 -4.89 -4.41 -16.72
CA SER A 214 -5.73 -5.60 -16.86
C SER A 214 -5.62 -6.13 -18.30
N LEU A 215 -6.71 -6.15 -19.07
CA LEU A 215 -6.70 -6.57 -20.48
C LEU A 215 -6.04 -5.52 -21.40
N ALA A 216 -6.05 -4.26 -20.99
CA ALA A 216 -5.38 -3.16 -21.68
C ALA A 216 -4.63 -2.30 -20.66
N TRP A 217 -3.64 -1.53 -21.14
CA TRP A 217 -2.83 -0.66 -20.30
C TRP A 217 -3.67 0.29 -19.43
N GLN A 218 -4.58 1.06 -20.04
CA GLN A 218 -5.50 1.95 -19.32
C GLN A 218 -6.78 1.24 -18.85
N GLY A 219 -6.84 -0.09 -18.95
CA GLY A 219 -8.03 -0.88 -18.67
C GLY A 219 -9.05 -0.83 -19.81
N ILE A 220 -10.08 -1.67 -19.69
CA ILE A 220 -11.21 -1.72 -20.62
C ILE A 220 -12.46 -1.46 -19.80
N ASP A 221 -13.32 -0.57 -20.29
CA ASP A 221 -14.60 -0.25 -19.64
C ASP A 221 -15.71 -1.20 -20.08
N GLY A 222 -16.72 -1.38 -19.23
CA GLY A 222 -17.89 -2.22 -19.50
C GLY A 222 -17.64 -3.72 -19.27
N ASN A 223 -18.56 -4.55 -19.78
CA ASN A 223 -18.62 -5.98 -19.47
C ASN A 223 -18.19 -6.89 -20.64
N ALA A 224 -18.20 -6.38 -21.88
CA ALA A 224 -18.08 -7.21 -23.08
C ALA A 224 -16.73 -7.94 -23.19
N ALA A 225 -15.65 -7.34 -22.68
CA ALA A 225 -14.32 -7.93 -22.68
C ALA A 225 -14.10 -8.97 -21.57
N PHE A 226 -15.09 -9.17 -20.70
CA PHE A 226 -15.00 -10.00 -19.51
C PHE A 226 -16.07 -11.11 -19.51
N PRO A 227 -16.04 -12.04 -20.47
CA PRO A 227 -17.10 -13.02 -20.70
C PRO A 227 -17.25 -14.06 -19.59
N HIS A 228 -16.31 -14.12 -18.66
CA HIS A 228 -16.31 -15.06 -17.54
C HIS A 228 -16.54 -14.38 -16.18
N GLY A 229 -16.49 -13.05 -16.15
CA GLY A 229 -16.79 -12.27 -14.96
C GLY A 229 -18.29 -12.00 -14.78
N GLN A 230 -18.65 -11.58 -13.58
CA GLN A 230 -19.97 -11.02 -13.30
C GLN A 230 -19.82 -9.64 -12.70
N SER A 231 -20.65 -8.69 -13.15
CA SER A 231 -20.77 -7.41 -12.44
C SER A 231 -21.43 -7.62 -11.07
N ILE A 232 -21.32 -6.63 -10.18
CA ILE A 232 -21.97 -6.67 -8.86
C ILE A 232 -23.49 -6.90 -9.01
N ARG A 233 -24.13 -6.19 -9.94
CA ARG A 233 -25.55 -6.33 -10.25
C ARG A 233 -25.90 -7.75 -10.71
N HIS A 234 -25.14 -8.32 -11.65
CA HIS A 234 -25.41 -9.67 -12.15
C HIS A 234 -25.24 -10.72 -11.05
N ALA A 235 -24.21 -10.61 -10.21
CA ALA A 235 -23.98 -11.54 -9.10
C ALA A 235 -25.05 -11.44 -8.00
N ILE A 236 -25.49 -10.22 -7.65
CA ILE A 236 -26.62 -10.01 -6.72
C ILE A 236 -27.89 -10.64 -7.29
N ASN A 237 -28.20 -10.39 -8.56
CA ASN A 237 -29.37 -10.97 -9.22
C ASN A 237 -29.32 -12.50 -9.27
N ALA A 238 -28.16 -13.09 -9.55
CA ALA A 238 -27.96 -14.54 -9.55
C ALA A 238 -28.19 -15.12 -8.14
N THR A 239 -27.66 -14.47 -7.10
CA THR A 239 -27.83 -14.87 -5.70
C THR A 239 -29.31 -14.79 -5.28
N VAL A 240 -29.99 -13.69 -5.59
CA VAL A 240 -31.41 -13.50 -5.30
C VAL A 240 -32.30 -14.51 -6.04
N ARG A 241 -32.03 -14.77 -7.33
CA ARG A 241 -32.75 -15.80 -8.09
C ARG A 241 -32.60 -17.17 -7.44
N ALA A 242 -31.38 -17.54 -7.04
CA ALA A 242 -31.14 -18.81 -6.37
C ALA A 242 -31.92 -18.90 -5.04
N TRP A 243 -32.00 -17.82 -4.27
CA TRP A 243 -32.76 -17.77 -3.02
C TRP A 243 -34.27 -17.92 -3.25
N ASN A 244 -34.83 -17.12 -4.16
CA ASN A 244 -36.27 -17.16 -4.48
C ASN A 244 -36.71 -18.52 -5.03
N LEU A 245 -35.87 -19.21 -5.81
CA LEU A 245 -36.17 -20.56 -6.31
C LEU A 245 -36.20 -21.60 -5.19
N THR A 246 -35.27 -21.52 -4.23
CA THR A 246 -35.25 -22.46 -3.10
C THR A 246 -36.42 -22.27 -2.14
N ALA A 247 -36.85 -21.03 -1.89
CA ALA A 247 -38.01 -20.73 -1.05
C ALA A 247 -39.31 -21.33 -1.61
N ALA A 248 -39.46 -21.42 -2.93
CA ALA A 248 -40.63 -22.02 -3.57
C ALA A 248 -40.69 -23.56 -3.46
N SER A 249 -39.62 -24.21 -3.00
CA SER A 249 -39.48 -25.68 -3.05
C SER A 249 -39.54 -26.40 -1.70
N THR A 250 -39.50 -25.69 -0.57
CA THR A 250 -39.46 -26.30 0.78
C THR A 250 -40.12 -25.38 1.81
N ASP A 251 -41.00 -25.93 2.67
CA ASP A 251 -41.60 -25.22 3.83
C ASP A 251 -40.59 -24.83 4.93
N THR A 252 -39.34 -25.29 4.81
CA THR A 252 -38.22 -24.93 5.69
C THR A 252 -37.13 -24.22 4.90
N ILE A 253 -37.02 -22.90 5.06
CA ILE A 253 -35.97 -22.10 4.43
C ILE A 253 -34.65 -22.35 5.17
N ALA A 254 -33.81 -23.21 4.59
CA ALA A 254 -32.49 -23.52 5.13
C ALA A 254 -31.59 -22.29 5.13
N ALA A 255 -30.75 -22.17 6.15
CA ALA A 255 -29.65 -21.21 6.17
C ALA A 255 -28.72 -21.40 4.97
N ASN A 256 -27.93 -20.37 4.63
CA ASN A 256 -26.78 -20.54 3.74
C ASN A 256 -25.76 -21.51 4.36
N GLU A 257 -24.73 -21.87 3.60
CA GLU A 257 -23.67 -22.80 4.02
C GLU A 257 -22.96 -22.41 5.33
N ASN A 258 -23.11 -21.17 5.81
CA ASN A 258 -22.55 -20.66 7.06
C ASN A 258 -23.58 -20.44 8.18
N GLY A 259 -24.80 -20.98 8.03
CA GLY A 259 -25.82 -20.85 9.07
C GLY A 259 -26.57 -19.52 9.10
N ILE A 260 -26.44 -18.68 8.07
CA ILE A 260 -27.18 -17.41 7.95
C ILE A 260 -28.54 -17.67 7.29
N PRO A 261 -29.67 -17.37 7.94
CA PRO A 261 -30.98 -17.68 7.37
C PRO A 261 -31.24 -16.86 6.10
N ARG A 262 -31.67 -17.54 5.02
CA ARG A 262 -32.04 -16.91 3.74
C ARG A 262 -33.34 -16.11 3.88
N LEU A 263 -33.59 -15.21 2.92
CA LEU A 263 -34.82 -14.43 2.81
C LEU A 263 -35.82 -15.12 1.86
N ASP A 264 -37.12 -14.96 2.15
CA ASP A 264 -38.21 -15.67 1.47
C ASP A 264 -38.45 -15.12 0.05
N HIS A 265 -38.56 -13.79 -0.05
CA HIS A 265 -38.75 -13.08 -1.32
C HIS A 265 -37.91 -11.81 -1.38
N VAL A 266 -36.97 -11.75 -2.33
CA VAL A 266 -36.18 -10.53 -2.57
C VAL A 266 -36.51 -9.97 -3.96
N ASN A 267 -36.95 -8.71 -3.98
CA ASN A 267 -37.19 -7.94 -5.19
C ASN A 267 -36.02 -6.99 -5.44
N VAL A 268 -35.52 -6.95 -6.68
CA VAL A 268 -34.38 -6.11 -7.05
C VAL A 268 -34.81 -5.12 -8.13
N THR A 269 -34.60 -3.83 -7.87
CA THR A 269 -34.69 -2.77 -8.86
C THR A 269 -33.30 -2.21 -9.14
N PHE A 270 -33.10 -1.64 -10.32
CA PHE A 270 -31.81 -1.11 -10.74
C PHE A 270 -31.98 0.18 -11.55
N LEU A 271 -31.14 1.15 -11.26
CA LEU A 271 -30.97 2.38 -12.06
C LEU A 271 -29.51 2.80 -11.92
N GLN A 272 -28.78 2.98 -13.03
CA GLN A 272 -27.39 3.45 -12.96
C GLN A 272 -27.31 4.89 -12.40
N ALA A 273 -28.27 5.72 -12.77
CA ALA A 273 -28.46 7.14 -12.42
C ALA A 273 -27.34 8.11 -12.84
N MET A 274 -26.07 7.68 -12.85
CA MET A 274 -24.92 8.51 -13.17
C MET A 274 -23.73 7.72 -13.73
N ASP A 275 -22.83 8.43 -14.43
CA ASP A 275 -21.55 7.90 -14.90
C ASP A 275 -20.44 7.98 -13.83
N ILE A 276 -19.26 7.46 -14.17
CA ILE A 276 -18.09 7.43 -13.26
C ILE A 276 -17.50 8.82 -12.98
N TYR A 277 -17.88 9.84 -13.75
CA TYR A 277 -17.46 11.22 -13.59
C TYR A 277 -18.45 12.05 -12.76
N GLY A 278 -19.59 11.47 -12.39
CA GLY A 278 -20.63 12.13 -11.60
C GLY A 278 -21.67 12.87 -12.44
N ASN A 279 -21.75 12.63 -13.75
CA ASN A 279 -22.82 13.17 -14.57
C ASN A 279 -24.06 12.28 -14.50
N PHE A 280 -25.23 12.86 -14.25
CA PHE A 280 -26.49 12.12 -14.29
C PHE A 280 -26.80 11.64 -15.71
N THR A 281 -27.36 10.44 -15.83
CA THR A 281 -27.72 9.84 -17.14
C THR A 281 -28.86 10.58 -17.84
N SER A 282 -29.69 11.29 -17.09
CA SER A 282 -30.75 12.18 -17.56
C SER A 282 -31.09 13.22 -16.49
N ASN A 283 -31.82 14.28 -16.86
CA ASN A 283 -32.29 15.29 -15.91
C ASN A 283 -33.25 14.73 -14.83
N GLU A 284 -33.85 13.56 -15.09
CA GLU A 284 -34.83 12.91 -14.21
C GLU A 284 -34.20 11.84 -13.30
N SER A 285 -32.96 11.41 -13.60
CA SER A 285 -32.29 10.27 -12.96
C SER A 285 -32.20 10.38 -11.44
N LEU A 286 -32.01 11.59 -10.91
CA LEU A 286 -31.96 11.82 -9.46
C LEU A 286 -33.33 11.56 -8.81
N GLN A 287 -34.41 12.07 -9.40
CA GLN A 287 -35.76 11.92 -8.87
C GLN A 287 -36.26 10.48 -8.98
N GLU A 288 -35.97 9.82 -10.10
CA GLU A 288 -36.27 8.40 -10.29
C GLU A 288 -35.53 7.54 -9.24
N ALA A 289 -34.25 7.83 -8.98
CA ALA A 289 -33.49 7.12 -7.95
C ALA A 289 -34.05 7.33 -6.54
N ILE A 290 -34.48 8.55 -6.19
CA ILE A 290 -35.14 8.84 -4.91
C ILE A 290 -36.45 8.06 -4.80
N ALA A 291 -37.25 8.02 -5.87
CA ALA A 291 -38.50 7.25 -5.89
C ALA A 291 -38.24 5.74 -5.67
N LEU A 292 -37.27 5.16 -6.39
CA LEU A 292 -36.88 3.75 -6.21
C LEU A 292 -36.37 3.49 -4.78
N ALA A 293 -35.47 4.32 -4.27
CA ALA A 293 -34.94 4.23 -2.91
C ALA A 293 -36.05 4.34 -1.86
N SER A 294 -37.08 5.17 -2.06
CA SER A 294 -38.19 5.33 -1.12
C SER A 294 -39.04 4.06 -0.94
N THR A 295 -39.02 3.16 -1.94
CA THR A 295 -39.70 1.86 -1.90
C THR A 295 -38.78 0.70 -1.51
N ALA A 296 -37.47 0.95 -1.46
CA ALA A 296 -36.46 -0.03 -1.13
C ALA A 296 -36.22 -0.10 0.38
N THR A 297 -36.07 -1.32 0.91
CA THR A 297 -35.59 -1.52 2.28
C THR A 297 -34.09 -1.24 2.40
N HIS A 298 -33.34 -1.60 1.36
CA HIS A 298 -31.90 -1.38 1.28
C HIS A 298 -31.53 -0.86 -0.10
N THR A 299 -30.60 0.10 -0.14
CA THR A 299 -30.04 0.64 -1.37
C THR A 299 -28.55 0.35 -1.40
N ILE A 300 -28.09 -0.39 -2.40
CA ILE A 300 -26.68 -0.68 -2.61
C ILE A 300 -26.17 0.27 -3.69
N VAL A 301 -25.26 1.16 -3.29
CA VAL A 301 -24.64 2.14 -4.17
C VAL A 301 -23.19 1.72 -4.39
N ALA A 302 -22.82 1.37 -5.62
CA ALA A 302 -21.43 1.09 -5.98
C ALA A 302 -20.81 2.30 -6.71
N LEU A 303 -19.86 2.94 -6.04
CA LEU A 303 -19.15 4.14 -6.49
C LEU A 303 -17.64 3.88 -6.53
N GLY A 304 -16.88 4.73 -7.18
CA GLY A 304 -15.45 4.49 -7.27
C GLY A 304 -14.68 5.37 -8.22
N GLU A 305 -13.61 4.80 -8.77
CA GLU A 305 -12.75 5.43 -9.78
C GLU A 305 -13.00 4.87 -11.17
N ARG A 306 -12.69 5.67 -12.19
CA ARG A 306 -12.55 5.19 -13.57
C ARG A 306 -11.34 4.27 -13.71
N ASN A 307 -11.21 3.62 -14.86
CA ASN A 307 -9.97 2.92 -15.21
C ASN A 307 -8.82 3.93 -15.45
N TYR A 308 -7.62 3.57 -14.99
CA TYR A 308 -6.38 4.30 -15.22
C TYR A 308 -5.17 3.40 -14.99
N ALA A 309 -4.04 3.76 -15.59
CA ALA A 309 -2.71 3.29 -15.21
C ALA A 309 -1.70 4.44 -15.24
N GLU A 310 -0.70 4.36 -14.35
CA GLU A 310 0.43 5.28 -14.28
C GLU A 310 0.03 6.75 -14.14
N GLN A 311 0.71 7.65 -14.87
CA GLN A 311 0.58 9.10 -14.76
C GLN A 311 -0.85 9.60 -15.01
N PHE A 312 -1.65 8.90 -15.82
CA PHE A 312 -3.02 9.30 -16.14
C PHE A 312 -3.96 9.24 -14.94
N GLY A 313 -3.66 8.45 -13.92
CA GLY A 313 -4.41 8.47 -12.65
C GLY A 313 -3.96 9.59 -11.70
N ASN A 314 -2.73 10.09 -11.84
CA ASN A 314 -2.16 11.08 -10.92
C ASN A 314 -2.84 12.45 -11.01
N SER A 315 -3.40 12.80 -12.16
CA SER A 315 -4.10 14.07 -12.38
C SER A 315 -5.54 14.09 -11.88
N ASP A 316 -6.11 12.95 -11.50
CA ASP A 316 -7.47 12.95 -10.94
C ASP A 316 -7.47 13.69 -9.59
N PRO A 317 -8.53 14.46 -9.27
CA PRO A 317 -8.70 15.08 -7.94
C PRO A 317 -8.55 14.03 -6.83
N GLN A 318 -8.23 14.39 -5.59
CA GLN A 318 -8.12 13.39 -4.51
C GLN A 318 -9.48 12.89 -4.01
N ALA A 319 -10.49 13.76 -4.07
CA ALA A 319 -11.87 13.44 -3.72
C ALA A 319 -12.58 12.67 -4.83
N LEU A 320 -13.57 11.85 -4.46
CA LEU A 320 -14.54 11.36 -5.43
C LEU A 320 -15.35 12.53 -6.04
N PRO A 321 -15.94 12.36 -7.25
CA PRO A 321 -16.80 13.37 -7.84
C PRO A 321 -17.82 13.93 -6.84
N PRO A 322 -17.92 15.25 -6.64
CA PRO A 322 -18.83 15.84 -5.64
C PRO A 322 -20.30 15.45 -5.83
N ALA A 323 -20.70 15.18 -7.08
CA ALA A 323 -22.05 14.71 -7.41
C ALA A 323 -22.41 13.38 -6.73
N PHE A 324 -21.42 12.52 -6.43
CA PHE A 324 -21.65 11.29 -5.67
C PHE A 324 -22.15 11.57 -4.25
N VAL A 325 -21.55 12.56 -3.57
CA VAL A 325 -22.00 13.02 -2.24
C VAL A 325 -23.42 13.57 -2.33
N THR A 326 -23.69 14.43 -3.31
CA THR A 326 -25.03 15.00 -3.54
C THR A 326 -26.08 13.92 -3.78
N TYR A 327 -25.74 12.91 -4.58
CA TYR A 327 -26.62 11.79 -4.90
C TYR A 327 -26.93 10.93 -3.68
N VAL A 328 -25.91 10.45 -2.98
CA VAL A 328 -26.11 9.61 -1.78
C VAL A 328 -26.83 10.38 -0.67
N LYS A 329 -26.55 11.68 -0.52
CA LYS A 329 -27.27 12.55 0.42
C LYS A 329 -28.75 12.65 0.08
N ALA A 330 -29.11 12.72 -1.20
CA ALA A 330 -30.51 12.73 -1.62
C ALA A 330 -31.19 11.38 -1.33
N LEU A 331 -30.52 10.26 -1.61
CA LEU A 331 -31.05 8.92 -1.27
C LEU A 331 -31.22 8.75 0.26
N ALA A 332 -30.32 9.33 1.05
CA ALA A 332 -30.36 9.29 2.51
C ALA A 332 -31.54 10.07 3.12
N THR A 333 -32.24 10.91 2.33
CA THR A 333 -33.51 11.53 2.76
C THR A 333 -34.67 10.54 2.80
N THR A 334 -34.52 9.37 2.17
CA THR A 334 -35.50 8.27 2.22
C THR A 334 -35.25 7.37 3.43
N LYS A 335 -36.13 6.37 3.67
CA LYS A 335 -35.98 5.42 4.78
C LYS A 335 -35.13 4.19 4.45
N THR A 336 -34.51 4.14 3.26
CA THR A 336 -33.70 3.01 2.84
C THR A 336 -32.40 2.92 3.65
N ARG A 337 -31.95 1.70 3.97
CA ARG A 337 -30.61 1.49 4.52
C ARG A 337 -29.59 1.49 3.39
N ILE A 338 -28.71 2.48 3.38
CA ILE A 338 -27.70 2.63 2.33
C ILE A 338 -26.46 1.79 2.65
N ILE A 339 -26.03 0.98 1.68
CA ILE A 339 -24.79 0.21 1.69
C ILE A 339 -23.90 0.77 0.57
N LEU A 340 -22.75 1.31 0.93
CA LEU A 340 -21.77 1.81 -0.02
C LEU A 340 -20.73 0.74 -0.34
N VAL A 341 -20.55 0.46 -1.62
CA VAL A 341 -19.43 -0.35 -2.13
C VAL A 341 -18.47 0.57 -2.87
N VAL A 342 -17.25 0.70 -2.36
CA VAL A 342 -16.20 1.53 -2.95
C VAL A 342 -15.28 0.65 -3.80
N VAL A 343 -15.32 0.87 -5.11
CA VAL A 343 -14.51 0.17 -6.13
C VAL A 343 -13.44 1.13 -6.63
N ALA A 344 -12.24 1.06 -6.07
CA ALA A 344 -11.17 2.01 -6.40
C ALA A 344 -9.78 1.40 -6.18
N GLY A 345 -8.80 1.93 -6.90
CA GLY A 345 -7.40 1.46 -6.85
C GLY A 345 -6.59 2.07 -5.71
N ARG A 346 -7.09 3.14 -5.10
CA ARG A 346 -6.43 3.90 -4.01
C ARG A 346 -7.46 4.58 -3.11
N PRO A 347 -7.08 4.99 -1.88
CA PRO A 347 -7.97 5.77 -1.03
C PRO A 347 -8.37 7.08 -1.70
N ARG A 348 -9.67 7.38 -1.69
CA ARG A 348 -10.26 8.62 -2.21
C ARG A 348 -10.93 9.38 -1.08
N ILE A 349 -10.86 10.72 -1.09
CA ILE A 349 -11.55 11.49 -0.05
C ILE A 349 -13.07 11.32 -0.23
N LEU A 350 -13.72 10.79 0.81
CA LEU A 350 -15.13 10.42 0.81
C LEU A 350 -16.07 11.60 1.13
N ASN A 351 -15.55 12.69 1.70
CA ASN A 351 -16.30 13.94 1.94
C ASN A 351 -17.69 13.74 2.62
N GLY A 352 -17.76 12.88 3.64
CA GLY A 352 -19.03 12.65 4.34
C GLY A 352 -19.85 11.47 3.81
N LEU A 353 -19.43 10.81 2.72
CA LEU A 353 -20.19 9.69 2.13
C LEU A 353 -20.37 8.53 3.11
N ALA A 354 -19.32 8.16 3.86
CA ALA A 354 -19.36 7.05 4.80
C ALA A 354 -20.35 7.30 5.95
N GLU A 355 -20.47 8.55 6.40
CA GLU A 355 -21.39 8.97 7.45
C GLU A 355 -22.86 8.86 7.04
N LEU A 356 -23.17 8.96 5.74
CA LEU A 356 -24.52 8.79 5.20
C LEU A 356 -24.95 7.32 5.02
N CYS A 357 -24.00 6.39 5.14
CA CYS A 357 -24.21 4.98 4.84
C CYS A 357 -24.28 4.14 6.12
N HIS A 358 -25.10 3.10 6.12
CA HIS A 358 -25.21 2.15 7.23
C HIS A 358 -24.10 1.09 7.16
N ALA A 359 -23.65 0.74 5.96
CA ALA A 359 -22.45 -0.08 5.76
C ALA A 359 -21.56 0.47 4.66
N VAL A 360 -20.26 0.19 4.77
CA VAL A 360 -19.23 0.57 3.80
C VAL A 360 -18.32 -0.61 3.55
N LEU A 361 -18.21 -1.02 2.29
CA LEU A 361 -17.25 -2.01 1.81
C LEU A 361 -16.19 -1.32 0.96
N TRP A 362 -14.92 -1.58 1.25
CA TRP A 362 -13.84 -1.31 0.33
C TRP A 362 -13.54 -2.57 -0.47
N ALA A 363 -13.86 -2.56 -1.76
CA ALA A 363 -13.71 -3.71 -2.64
C ALA A 363 -12.33 -3.75 -3.34
N GLY A 364 -11.61 -2.63 -3.36
CA GLY A 364 -10.41 -2.49 -4.19
C GLY A 364 -10.76 -2.61 -5.69
N LEU A 365 -9.90 -3.31 -6.44
CA LEU A 365 -10.12 -3.64 -7.84
C LEU A 365 -10.12 -5.18 -8.03
N PRO A 366 -11.24 -5.86 -7.73
CA PRO A 366 -11.31 -7.33 -7.72
C PRO A 366 -11.59 -7.96 -9.10
N CYS A 367 -11.72 -7.15 -10.14
CA CYS A 367 -11.90 -7.53 -11.54
C CYS A 367 -13.02 -8.57 -11.78
N GLU A 368 -12.83 -9.55 -12.67
CA GLU A 368 -13.87 -10.51 -13.09
C GLU A 368 -14.49 -11.31 -11.95
N ALA A 369 -13.70 -11.60 -10.91
CA ALA A 369 -14.16 -12.30 -9.71
C ALA A 369 -14.93 -11.39 -8.72
N GLY A 370 -14.87 -10.07 -8.96
CA GLY A 370 -15.35 -9.03 -8.07
C GLY A 370 -16.83 -9.07 -7.76
N GLY A 371 -17.68 -9.16 -8.79
CA GLY A 371 -19.13 -9.16 -8.58
C GLY A 371 -19.57 -10.30 -7.68
N GLN A 372 -19.06 -11.52 -7.92
CA GLN A 372 -19.35 -12.69 -7.10
C GLN A 372 -18.82 -12.51 -5.67
N ALA A 373 -17.56 -12.12 -5.50
CA ALA A 373 -16.96 -11.95 -4.18
C ALA A 373 -17.67 -10.87 -3.33
N ILE A 374 -18.06 -9.75 -3.95
CA ILE A 374 -18.83 -8.69 -3.30
C ILE A 374 -20.21 -9.20 -2.89
N ALA A 375 -20.92 -9.91 -3.78
CA ALA A 375 -22.20 -10.52 -3.44
C ALA A 375 -22.07 -11.54 -2.30
N ASP A 376 -21.02 -12.38 -2.31
CA ASP A 376 -20.78 -13.37 -1.26
C ASP A 376 -20.57 -12.74 0.12
N VAL A 377 -19.86 -11.61 0.18
CA VAL A 377 -19.75 -10.82 1.42
C VAL A 377 -21.11 -10.22 1.78
N LEU A 378 -21.76 -9.51 0.86
CA LEU A 378 -23.05 -8.85 1.12
C LEU A 378 -24.11 -9.80 1.68
N PHE A 379 -24.20 -11.03 1.17
CA PHE A 379 -25.17 -12.04 1.63
C PHE A 379 -24.60 -13.00 2.69
N GLY A 380 -23.41 -12.75 3.19
CA GLY A 380 -22.79 -13.53 4.27
C GLY A 380 -22.42 -14.98 3.90
N ARG A 381 -22.30 -15.27 2.60
CA ARG A 381 -21.62 -16.49 2.15
C ARG A 381 -20.13 -16.46 2.50
N VAL A 382 -19.56 -15.26 2.66
CA VAL A 382 -18.24 -15.05 3.23
C VAL A 382 -18.34 -14.07 4.38
N ASN A 383 -17.74 -14.43 5.52
CA ASN A 383 -17.49 -13.48 6.60
C ASN A 383 -16.24 -12.65 6.22
N PRO A 384 -16.37 -11.32 6.03
CA PRO A 384 -15.24 -10.48 5.63
C PRO A 384 -14.14 -10.53 6.68
N SER A 385 -12.90 -10.62 6.21
CA SER A 385 -11.73 -10.86 7.06
C SER A 385 -10.48 -10.10 6.62
N ALA A 386 -10.59 -9.29 5.56
CA ALA A 386 -9.52 -8.44 5.11
C ALA A 386 -9.33 -7.24 6.05
N LYS A 387 -8.12 -6.70 6.10
CA LYS A 387 -7.76 -5.49 6.83
C LYS A 387 -7.07 -4.52 5.87
N LEU A 388 -7.28 -3.21 6.03
CA LEU A 388 -6.63 -2.21 5.19
C LEU A 388 -5.10 -2.26 5.36
N PRO A 389 -4.32 -2.40 4.27
CA PRO A 389 -2.85 -2.35 4.33
C PRO A 389 -2.31 -0.91 4.33
N PHE A 390 -3.18 0.10 4.40
CA PHE A 390 -2.86 1.51 4.42
C PHE A 390 -3.80 2.26 5.36
N THR A 391 -3.41 3.48 5.74
CA THR A 391 -4.33 4.43 6.39
C THR A 391 -5.20 5.08 5.32
N TYR A 392 -6.52 5.06 5.51
CA TYR A 392 -7.46 5.75 4.63
C TYR A 392 -7.59 7.21 5.11
N PRO A 393 -7.16 8.22 4.32
CA PRO A 393 -7.13 9.61 4.74
C PRO A 393 -8.54 10.22 4.78
N LYS A 394 -8.79 11.10 5.77
CA LYS A 394 -10.07 11.81 5.89
C LYS A 394 -10.10 13.14 5.12
N THR A 395 -8.95 13.77 4.93
CA THR A 395 -8.84 15.09 4.31
C THR A 395 -7.79 15.12 3.21
N ASP A 396 -7.90 16.09 2.30
CA ASP A 396 -7.00 16.32 1.16
C ASP A 396 -5.73 17.11 1.54
N GLY A 397 -5.54 17.42 2.82
CA GLY A 397 -4.31 18.07 3.30
C GLY A 397 -3.10 17.21 2.95
N HIS A 398 -2.08 17.81 2.34
CA HIS A 398 -0.89 17.09 1.84
C HIS A 398 -0.25 16.20 2.91
N VAL A 399 -0.25 16.65 4.17
CA VAL A 399 0.23 15.86 5.31
C VAL A 399 -0.66 14.64 5.54
N ASN A 400 -1.99 14.77 5.55
CA ASN A 400 -2.90 13.64 5.79
C ASN A 400 -2.77 12.56 4.71
N LEU A 401 -2.63 12.96 3.45
CA LEU A 401 -2.49 12.02 2.32
C LEU A 401 -1.18 11.23 2.34
N ALA A 402 -0.12 11.76 2.97
CA ALA A 402 1.21 11.17 2.96
C ALA A 402 1.63 10.57 4.31
N THR A 403 0.88 10.80 5.40
CA THR A 403 1.27 10.32 6.73
C THR A 403 0.93 8.83 6.92
N PRO A 404 1.93 7.95 7.07
CA PRO A 404 1.68 6.55 7.42
C PRO A 404 1.30 6.42 8.91
N TYR A 405 0.73 5.27 9.29
CA TYR A 405 0.38 4.99 10.69
C TYR A 405 1.57 4.93 11.67
N TYR A 406 2.81 4.90 11.14
CA TYR A 406 4.04 4.66 11.89
C TYR A 406 5.00 5.87 11.93
N TYR A 407 4.48 7.08 11.68
CA TYR A 407 5.25 8.34 11.57
C TYR A 407 6.20 8.61 12.77
N ARG A 408 7.24 9.43 12.57
CA ARG A 408 8.25 9.76 13.58
C ARG A 408 7.78 10.93 14.46
N SER A 409 8.24 11.01 15.70
CA SER A 409 7.79 12.07 16.65
C SER A 409 8.35 13.46 16.34
N ASN A 410 9.49 13.59 15.65
CA ASN A 410 9.98 14.86 15.15
C ASN A 410 9.30 15.29 13.85
N ASP A 411 8.61 14.37 13.18
CA ASP A 411 7.77 14.74 12.06
C ASP A 411 6.66 15.69 12.55
N VAL A 412 6.28 15.72 13.83
CA VAL A 412 5.18 16.58 14.36
C VAL A 412 5.35 18.09 14.04
N GLY A 413 6.55 18.59 13.75
CA GLY A 413 6.78 19.96 13.25
C GLY A 413 6.58 20.16 11.72
N SER A 414 6.59 19.08 10.95
CA SER A 414 6.47 19.01 9.47
C SER A 414 5.33 18.10 8.96
N THR A 415 4.72 17.29 9.83
CA THR A 415 3.60 16.37 9.67
C THR A 415 2.51 16.62 10.70
N ALA A 416 2.48 17.82 11.29
CA ALA A 416 1.25 18.28 11.91
C ALA A 416 0.15 18.31 10.84
N CYS A 417 -0.88 17.48 11.05
CA CYS A 417 -1.94 17.33 10.09
C CYS A 417 -2.79 18.60 10.04
N VAL A 418 -3.06 19.08 8.82
CA VAL A 418 -3.84 20.29 8.58
C VAL A 418 -5.31 20.00 8.93
N ARG A 419 -5.81 20.66 9.99
CA ARG A 419 -7.24 20.72 10.30
C ARG A 419 -7.81 22.05 9.78
N GLY A 420 -8.78 21.98 8.86
CA GLY A 420 -9.54 23.15 8.40
C GLY A 420 -8.71 24.31 7.83
N GLY A 421 -7.52 24.03 7.29
CA GLY A 421 -6.62 25.04 6.73
C GLY A 421 -5.96 25.98 7.74
N LYS A 422 -6.14 25.80 9.06
CA LYS A 422 -5.64 26.74 10.08
C LYS A 422 -5.10 26.15 11.38
N GLU A 423 -5.12 24.83 11.57
CA GLU A 423 -4.56 24.23 12.80
C GLU A 423 -3.65 23.04 12.51
N PHE A 424 -2.48 23.07 13.15
CA PHE A 424 -1.53 21.98 13.28
C PHE A 424 -2.01 21.05 14.40
N SER A 425 -2.70 19.96 14.06
CA SER A 425 -3.07 18.93 15.03
C SER A 425 -2.00 17.84 15.09
N THR A 426 -1.72 17.33 16.29
CA THR A 426 -0.90 16.13 16.50
C THR A 426 -1.58 14.84 16.02
N ASP A 427 -2.88 14.89 15.72
CA ASP A 427 -3.68 13.75 15.29
C ASP A 427 -4.17 13.93 13.85
N CYS A 428 -3.62 13.12 12.95
CA CYS A 428 -4.12 13.04 11.58
C CYS A 428 -5.50 12.38 11.56
N ALA A 429 -6.52 13.12 11.17
CA ALA A 429 -7.86 12.56 11.01
C ALA A 429 -7.82 11.48 9.92
N THR A 430 -8.11 10.23 10.30
CA THR A 430 -8.23 9.12 9.36
C THR A 430 -9.71 8.83 9.14
N GLU A 431 -10.06 8.46 7.91
CA GLU A 431 -11.38 7.91 7.63
C GLU A 431 -11.45 6.49 8.20
N TYR A 432 -10.38 5.72 7.94
CA TYR A 432 -10.15 4.40 8.52
C TYR A 432 -8.65 4.21 8.79
N PRO A 433 -8.25 3.73 9.98
CA PRO A 433 -6.83 3.53 10.30
C PRO A 433 -6.26 2.32 9.56
N PHE A 434 -4.93 2.23 9.51
CA PHE A 434 -4.23 1.01 9.09
C PHE A 434 -4.73 -0.20 9.89
N GLY A 435 -4.94 -1.32 9.18
CA GLY A 435 -5.45 -2.55 9.76
C GLY A 435 -6.93 -2.51 10.14
N ALA A 436 -7.69 -1.46 9.77
CA ALA A 436 -9.14 -1.45 9.90
C ALA A 436 -9.79 -2.53 9.02
N GLY A 437 -10.82 -3.17 9.54
CA GLY A 437 -11.57 -4.21 8.85
C GLY A 437 -12.41 -5.01 9.85
N LEU A 438 -13.72 -4.86 9.72
CA LEU A 438 -14.73 -5.51 10.55
C LEU A 438 -14.97 -6.94 10.04
N SER A 439 -15.62 -7.72 10.90
CA SER A 439 -16.10 -9.08 10.64
C SER A 439 -17.56 -9.18 11.09
N TYR A 440 -18.29 -10.16 10.59
CA TYR A 440 -19.61 -10.53 11.12
C TYR A 440 -19.54 -11.25 12.47
N THR A 441 -18.31 -11.55 12.95
CA THR A 441 -18.05 -12.06 14.30
C THR A 441 -17.09 -11.14 15.05
N THR A 442 -16.93 -11.40 16.34
CA THR A 442 -16.04 -10.65 17.23
C THR A 442 -14.90 -11.54 17.72
N PHE A 443 -13.72 -10.94 17.90
CA PHE A 443 -12.55 -11.64 18.42
C PHE A 443 -12.00 -10.95 19.66
N ASP A 444 -11.88 -11.71 20.74
CA ASP A 444 -11.25 -11.25 21.97
C ASP A 444 -9.81 -11.75 22.07
N TYR A 445 -8.96 -10.92 22.66
CA TYR A 445 -7.52 -11.15 22.79
C TYR A 445 -7.14 -11.10 24.27
N THR A 446 -6.61 -12.20 24.79
CA THR A 446 -6.29 -12.32 26.22
C THR A 446 -4.94 -13.00 26.43
N ASN A 447 -4.44 -12.95 27.67
CA ASN A 447 -3.23 -13.64 28.10
C ASN A 447 -2.04 -13.39 27.15
N MET A 448 -1.79 -12.11 26.84
CA MET A 448 -0.58 -11.73 26.12
C MET A 448 0.64 -12.09 26.98
N GLN A 449 1.64 -12.69 26.34
CA GLN A 449 2.91 -13.01 26.98
C GLN A 449 4.06 -12.70 26.02
N VAL A 450 5.14 -12.17 26.56
CA VAL A 450 6.40 -11.96 25.85
C VAL A 450 7.53 -12.56 26.66
N THR A 451 8.23 -13.53 26.07
CA THR A 451 9.29 -14.27 26.75
C THR A 451 10.51 -14.46 25.83
N PRO A 452 11.74 -14.19 26.32
CA PRO A 452 12.06 -13.51 27.58
C PRO A 452 11.77 -12.00 27.51
N THR A 453 11.59 -11.35 28.66
CA THR A 453 11.38 -9.89 28.75
C THR A 453 12.69 -9.09 28.84
N THR A 454 13.83 -9.76 29.00
CA THR A 454 15.17 -9.15 29.01
C THR A 454 16.12 -10.01 28.19
N LEU A 455 16.86 -9.39 27.26
CA LEU A 455 17.83 -10.05 26.40
C LEU A 455 19.11 -9.25 26.29
N THR A 456 20.20 -9.98 26.11
CA THR A 456 21.55 -9.44 25.92
C THR A 456 22.14 -10.00 24.63
N SER A 457 22.99 -9.24 23.94
CA SER A 457 23.57 -9.67 22.65
C SER A 457 24.57 -10.83 22.76
N ASP A 458 24.96 -11.21 23.96
CA ASP A 458 25.85 -12.34 24.29
C ASP A 458 25.08 -13.64 24.60
N ALA A 459 23.74 -13.62 24.57
CA ALA A 459 22.92 -14.81 24.82
C ALA A 459 23.05 -15.85 23.69
N ALA A 460 22.98 -17.14 24.05
CA ALA A 460 23.10 -18.26 23.12
C ALA A 460 22.01 -18.25 22.02
N ALA A 461 20.83 -17.72 22.33
CA ALA A 461 19.77 -17.42 21.36
C ALA A 461 19.17 -16.06 21.69
N VAL A 462 19.07 -15.19 20.69
CA VAL A 462 18.50 -13.85 20.83
C VAL A 462 17.15 -13.77 20.12
N VAL A 463 16.18 -14.50 20.68
CA VAL A 463 14.82 -14.60 20.17
C VAL A 463 13.85 -14.23 21.29
N VAL A 464 12.84 -13.45 20.94
CA VAL A 464 11.69 -13.13 21.79
C VAL A 464 10.45 -13.74 21.16
N THR A 465 9.77 -14.57 21.93
CA THR A 465 8.46 -15.11 21.55
C THR A 465 7.37 -14.24 22.16
N ALA A 466 6.58 -13.61 21.31
CA ALA A 466 5.36 -12.91 21.68
C ALA A 466 4.15 -13.80 21.36
N SER A 467 3.24 -13.96 22.31
CA SER A 467 2.04 -14.78 22.13
C SER A 467 0.79 -14.14 22.70
N VAL A 468 -0.36 -14.50 22.15
CA VAL A 468 -1.68 -14.05 22.62
C VAL A 468 -2.71 -15.15 22.38
N VAL A 469 -3.68 -15.29 23.28
CA VAL A 469 -4.87 -16.14 23.08
C VAL A 469 -5.89 -15.33 22.30
N VAL A 470 -6.36 -15.88 21.18
CA VAL A 470 -7.43 -15.27 20.38
C VAL A 470 -8.65 -16.18 20.41
N THR A 471 -9.80 -15.61 20.78
CA THR A 471 -11.07 -16.34 20.90
C THR A 471 -12.10 -15.71 19.98
N ASN A 472 -12.81 -16.51 19.18
CA ASN A 472 -14.00 -16.05 18.47
C ASN A 472 -15.18 -15.99 19.46
N THR A 473 -15.60 -14.79 19.83
CA THR A 473 -16.66 -14.56 20.83
C THR A 473 -18.03 -14.31 20.20
N GLY A 474 -18.11 -14.23 18.88
CA GLY A 474 -19.38 -14.04 18.18
C GLY A 474 -20.07 -15.37 17.83
N ARG A 475 -21.09 -15.28 16.98
CA ARG A 475 -22.01 -16.40 16.69
C ARG A 475 -21.72 -17.12 15.37
N VAL A 476 -20.83 -16.58 14.54
CA VAL A 476 -20.48 -17.14 13.24
C VAL A 476 -18.98 -17.40 13.16
N ALA A 477 -18.59 -18.41 12.39
CA ALA A 477 -17.17 -18.65 12.12
C ALA A 477 -16.57 -17.44 11.38
N GLY A 478 -15.28 -17.21 11.58
CA GLY A 478 -14.60 -16.08 10.95
C GLY A 478 -13.10 -16.25 10.90
N LYS A 479 -12.47 -15.43 10.06
CA LYS A 479 -11.01 -15.31 10.01
C LYS A 479 -10.57 -14.00 10.63
N GLU A 480 -9.50 -14.03 11.42
CA GLU A 480 -8.90 -12.85 12.04
C GLU A 480 -7.43 -12.71 11.64
N VAL A 481 -7.02 -11.48 11.35
CA VAL A 481 -5.62 -11.14 11.05
C VAL A 481 -4.96 -10.61 12.33
N VAL A 482 -4.24 -11.49 13.02
CA VAL A 482 -3.51 -11.20 14.25
C VAL A 482 -2.20 -10.49 13.90
N MET A 483 -2.08 -9.21 14.25
CA MET A 483 -0.94 -8.37 13.91
C MET A 483 -0.07 -8.06 15.14
N LEU A 484 1.24 -8.26 15.01
CA LEU A 484 2.26 -7.94 16.02
C LEU A 484 3.07 -6.72 15.61
N PHE A 485 3.10 -5.72 16.48
CA PHE A 485 3.84 -4.49 16.30
C PHE A 485 4.96 -4.35 17.33
N VAL A 486 6.00 -3.62 16.95
CA VAL A 486 7.07 -3.21 17.87
C VAL A 486 7.27 -1.70 17.79
N SER A 487 7.33 -1.08 18.96
CA SER A 487 7.64 0.33 19.13
C SER A 487 9.01 0.50 19.81
N PRO A 488 9.86 1.38 19.28
CA PRO A 488 11.17 1.66 19.88
C PRO A 488 11.06 2.52 21.15
N PRO A 489 12.13 2.59 21.95
CA PRO A 489 12.22 3.52 23.08
C PRO A 489 11.92 4.97 22.67
N PRO A 490 11.33 5.80 23.55
CA PRO A 490 11.07 7.22 23.28
C PRO A 490 12.28 8.02 22.80
N SER A 491 13.48 7.67 23.27
CA SER A 491 14.73 8.30 22.84
C SER A 491 15.04 8.13 21.35
N LEU A 492 14.43 7.16 20.67
CA LEU A 492 14.62 6.88 19.25
C LEU A 492 13.46 7.37 18.38
N HIS A 493 12.39 7.92 18.94
CA HIS A 493 11.19 8.28 18.17
C HIS A 493 11.41 9.37 17.11
N ASN A 494 12.50 10.14 17.22
CA ASN A 494 12.90 11.13 16.21
C ASN A 494 13.67 10.51 15.03
N GLU A 495 14.23 9.31 15.22
CA GLU A 495 15.11 8.64 14.26
C GLU A 495 14.44 7.43 13.61
N THR A 496 13.37 6.93 14.23
CA THR A 496 12.76 5.64 13.90
C THR A 496 11.24 5.72 13.91
N GLU A 497 10.62 4.86 13.10
CA GLU A 497 9.18 4.73 13.02
C GLU A 497 8.60 4.26 14.37
N THR A 498 7.52 4.90 14.81
CA THR A 498 7.03 4.77 16.19
C THR A 498 6.24 3.48 16.46
N ARG A 499 5.76 2.81 15.41
CA ARG A 499 4.92 1.60 15.50
C ARG A 499 5.03 0.77 14.23
N LEU A 500 5.88 -0.24 14.20
CA LEU A 500 6.11 -1.04 12.99
C LEU A 500 5.44 -2.42 13.09
N LEU A 501 4.59 -2.77 12.12
CA LEU A 501 4.14 -4.15 11.93
C LEU A 501 5.36 -5.05 11.65
N LYS A 502 5.53 -6.13 12.41
CA LYS A 502 6.65 -7.09 12.25
C LYS A 502 6.20 -8.45 11.78
N ARG A 503 5.06 -8.92 12.28
CA ARG A 503 4.49 -10.22 11.94
C ARG A 503 2.98 -10.10 11.89
N PHE A 504 2.37 -10.96 11.09
CA PHE A 504 0.94 -11.19 11.15
C PHE A 504 0.63 -12.63 10.79
N ALA A 505 -0.52 -13.12 11.25
CA ALA A 505 -1.06 -14.43 10.90
C ALA A 505 -2.57 -14.30 10.70
N LYS A 506 -3.09 -14.96 9.67
CA LYS A 506 -4.53 -15.07 9.46
C LYS A 506 -4.99 -16.44 9.97
N ILE A 507 -5.84 -16.43 10.99
CA ILE A 507 -6.37 -17.65 11.62
C ILE A 507 -7.86 -17.76 11.34
N TRP A 508 -8.37 -18.98 11.23
CA TRP A 508 -9.80 -19.28 11.19
C TRP A 508 -10.23 -19.85 12.54
N LEU A 509 -11.38 -19.43 13.06
CA LEU A 509 -11.94 -19.93 14.32
C LEU A 509 -13.45 -20.13 14.19
N ALA A 510 -13.94 -21.28 14.65
CA ALA A 510 -15.36 -21.51 14.89
C ALA A 510 -15.88 -20.65 16.06
N PRO A 511 -17.20 -20.44 16.20
CA PRO A 511 -17.77 -19.74 17.35
C PRO A 511 -17.35 -20.38 18.69
N GLY A 512 -16.84 -19.58 19.62
CA GLY A 512 -16.37 -20.03 20.93
C GLY A 512 -14.98 -20.69 20.93
N GLU A 513 -14.37 -20.91 19.76
CA GLU A 513 -13.03 -21.51 19.65
C GLU A 513 -11.94 -20.49 20.04
N SER A 514 -10.91 -20.99 20.74
CA SER A 514 -9.71 -20.24 21.12
C SER A 514 -8.44 -20.89 20.57
N THR A 515 -7.48 -20.08 20.14
CA THR A 515 -6.14 -20.55 19.78
C THR A 515 -5.05 -19.62 20.31
N VAL A 516 -3.84 -20.15 20.52
CA VAL A 516 -2.67 -19.34 20.89
C VAL A 516 -1.88 -19.01 19.64
N VAL A 517 -1.80 -17.73 19.29
CA VAL A 517 -0.94 -17.25 18.21
C VAL A 517 0.42 -16.88 18.77
N ARG A 518 1.50 -17.33 18.14
CA ARG A 518 2.89 -17.11 18.57
C ARG A 518 3.71 -16.53 17.43
N PHE A 519 4.56 -15.58 17.76
CA PHE A 519 5.48 -14.94 16.84
C PHE A 519 6.87 -14.82 17.47
N ASP A 520 7.87 -15.26 16.73
CA ASP A 520 9.27 -15.06 17.08
C ASP A 520 9.81 -13.81 16.38
N ILE A 521 10.40 -12.94 17.20
CA ILE A 521 11.08 -11.73 16.77
C ILE A 521 12.49 -11.69 17.35
N THR A 522 13.39 -11.02 16.64
CA THR A 522 14.82 -10.93 16.91
C THR A 522 15.23 -9.45 16.96
N PRO A 523 16.46 -9.11 17.39
CA PRO A 523 16.95 -7.73 17.29
C PRO A 523 16.92 -7.16 15.87
N SER A 524 16.99 -8.02 14.85
CA SER A 524 16.83 -7.57 13.47
C SER A 524 15.43 -7.03 13.19
N ASP A 525 14.40 -7.42 13.94
CA ASP A 525 13.04 -6.95 13.75
C ASP A 525 12.86 -5.53 14.28
N TRP A 526 13.42 -5.18 15.43
CA TRP A 526 13.30 -3.83 16.00
C TRP A 526 14.48 -2.90 15.72
N GLY A 527 15.55 -3.41 15.11
CA GLY A 527 16.65 -2.59 14.62
C GLY A 527 16.25 -1.74 13.41
N PHE A 528 16.95 -0.64 13.21
CA PHE A 528 16.80 0.28 12.08
C PHE A 528 18.12 0.42 11.33
N TYR A 529 18.06 0.89 10.09
CA TYR A 529 19.27 1.16 9.32
C TYR A 529 19.88 2.47 9.79
N HIS A 530 21.13 2.37 10.23
CA HIS A 530 22.00 3.49 10.53
C HIS A 530 23.02 3.60 9.38
N ASN A 531 23.42 4.81 9.01
CA ASN A 531 24.78 5.20 8.56
C ASN A 531 24.81 6.39 7.57
N GLU A 532 25.96 7.03 7.62
CA GLU A 532 26.51 8.02 6.71
C GLU A 532 26.75 7.42 5.31
N PHE A 533 26.49 8.23 4.27
CA PHE A 533 26.69 7.86 2.86
C PHE A 533 28.06 7.18 2.63
N GLY A 534 28.07 6.01 1.97
CA GLY A 534 29.30 5.35 1.48
C GLY A 534 29.86 4.20 2.33
N THR A 535 29.32 3.92 3.53
CA THR A 535 29.80 2.82 4.40
C THR A 535 28.92 1.55 4.37
N GLY A 536 27.93 1.52 3.48
CA GLY A 536 26.93 0.45 3.40
C GLY A 536 25.80 0.62 4.42
N LEU A 537 24.62 0.09 4.09
CA LEU A 537 23.45 0.09 4.97
C LEU A 537 23.69 -0.88 6.14
N ARG A 538 23.93 -0.36 7.35
CA ARG A 538 24.10 -1.18 8.54
C ARG A 538 22.85 -1.14 9.40
N LYS A 539 22.22 -2.29 9.61
CA LYS A 539 21.12 -2.40 10.58
C LYS A 539 21.67 -2.49 12.00
N THR A 540 21.20 -1.63 12.89
CA THR A 540 21.59 -1.63 14.31
C THR A 540 20.34 -1.67 15.19
N ALA A 541 20.45 -2.34 16.34
CA ALA A 541 19.42 -2.37 17.38
C ALA A 541 20.05 -1.79 18.66
N PRO A 542 19.87 -0.49 18.94
CA PRO A 542 20.39 0.14 20.15
C PRO A 542 19.78 -0.46 21.41
N SER A 543 20.53 -0.49 22.50
CA SER A 543 20.03 -0.89 23.80
C SER A 543 18.84 -0.02 24.22
N GLY A 544 17.83 -0.61 24.84
CA GLY A 544 16.65 0.12 25.30
C GLY A 544 15.45 -0.77 25.62
N SER A 545 14.37 -0.11 26.03
CA SER A 545 13.07 -0.73 26.28
C SER A 545 12.18 -0.60 25.03
N TYR A 546 11.89 -1.73 24.39
CA TYR A 546 11.00 -1.82 23.24
C TYR A 546 9.62 -2.30 23.71
N VAL A 547 8.56 -1.75 23.11
CA VAL A 547 7.19 -2.17 23.44
C VAL A 547 6.67 -3.07 22.34
N VAL A 548 6.38 -4.32 22.69
CA VAL A 548 5.71 -5.28 21.83
C VAL A 548 4.20 -5.18 22.09
N HIS A 549 3.38 -5.14 21.05
CA HIS A 549 1.93 -5.08 21.21
C HIS A 549 1.18 -5.74 20.05
N PHE A 550 -0.03 -6.21 20.36
CA PHE A 550 -0.96 -6.76 19.38
C PHE A 550 -2.02 -5.73 19.02
N LYS A 551 -2.56 -5.83 17.80
CA LYS A 551 -3.55 -4.92 17.17
C LYS A 551 -2.99 -3.52 16.82
N PRO A 552 -3.40 -2.96 15.66
CA PRO A 552 -2.94 -1.65 15.21
C PRO A 552 -3.38 -0.51 16.13
N THR A 553 -4.55 -0.62 16.77
CA THR A 553 -5.18 0.43 17.58
C THR A 553 -4.82 0.41 19.06
N THR A 554 -4.02 -0.57 19.51
CA THR A 554 -3.69 -0.70 20.94
C THR A 554 -2.90 0.50 21.43
N ASN A 555 -3.41 1.20 22.44
CA ASN A 555 -2.74 2.33 23.07
C ASN A 555 -1.92 1.87 24.29
N CYS A 556 -0.61 1.66 24.11
CA CYS A 556 0.28 1.25 25.20
C CYS A 556 0.56 2.33 26.26
N ALA A 557 0.06 3.56 26.08
CA ALA A 557 0.10 4.59 27.12
C ALA A 557 -1.06 4.46 28.13
N ASP A 558 -2.10 3.69 27.80
CA ASP A 558 -3.20 3.41 28.71
C ASP A 558 -2.83 2.23 29.63
N PRO A 559 -2.73 2.44 30.96
CA PRO A 559 -2.34 1.37 31.89
C PRO A 559 -3.36 0.24 32.00
N SER A 560 -4.59 0.42 31.50
CA SER A 560 -5.61 -0.64 31.45
C SER A 560 -5.41 -1.63 30.30
N THR A 561 -4.52 -1.33 29.35
CA THR A 561 -4.27 -2.20 28.20
C THR A 561 -3.50 -3.46 28.58
N SER A 562 -4.03 -4.62 28.23
CA SER A 562 -3.40 -5.93 28.46
C SER A 562 -2.66 -6.47 27.22
N LEU A 563 -2.65 -5.71 26.12
CA LEU A 563 -2.09 -6.12 24.84
C LEU A 563 -0.76 -5.45 24.51
N CYS A 564 -0.05 -4.97 25.53
CA CYS A 564 1.31 -4.43 25.42
C CYS A 564 2.22 -5.06 26.48
N GLN A 565 3.47 -5.32 26.11
CA GLN A 565 4.50 -5.72 27.06
C GLN A 565 5.87 -5.17 26.65
N THR A 566 6.64 -4.74 27.63
CA THR A 566 7.98 -4.18 27.42
C THR A 566 9.03 -5.28 27.42
N VAL A 567 9.94 -5.21 26.44
CA VAL A 567 11.14 -6.03 26.32
C VAL A 567 12.37 -5.14 26.48
N ARG A 568 13.26 -5.49 27.39
CA ARG A 568 14.55 -4.83 27.58
C ARG A 568 15.61 -5.52 26.74
N TRP A 569 16.26 -4.75 25.87
CA TRP A 569 17.35 -5.23 25.02
C TRP A 569 18.66 -4.53 25.41
N GLU A 570 19.72 -5.30 25.65
CA GLU A 570 21.05 -4.81 25.96
C GLU A 570 22.06 -5.28 24.89
N ASN A 571 22.43 -4.37 24.01
CA ASN A 571 23.44 -4.59 22.99
C ASN A 571 24.85 -4.36 23.57
N ARG A 572 25.48 -5.43 24.07
CA ARG A 572 26.82 -5.39 24.68
C ARG A 572 27.95 -5.36 23.66
N SER A 573 27.69 -5.80 22.43
CA SER A 573 28.67 -5.75 21.34
C SER A 573 29.06 -4.30 20.94
N GLY A 574 28.19 -3.31 21.20
CA GLY A 574 28.50 -1.88 21.00
C GLY A 574 29.13 -1.19 22.21
N ALA A 575 28.89 -1.69 23.43
CA ALA A 575 29.40 -1.08 24.66
C ALA A 575 30.93 -1.22 24.82
N ALA A 576 31.50 -2.33 24.36
CA ALA A 576 32.96 -2.54 24.37
C ALA A 576 33.71 -1.53 23.49
N ALA A 577 33.14 -1.12 22.35
CA ALA A 577 33.73 -0.13 21.46
C ALA A 577 33.73 1.28 22.09
N ALA A 578 32.64 1.67 22.76
CA ALA A 578 32.53 2.95 23.45
C ALA A 578 33.41 3.02 24.72
N TRP A 579 33.51 1.90 25.48
CA TRP A 579 34.41 1.79 26.62
C TRP A 579 35.88 1.95 26.23
N ASN A 580 36.29 1.35 25.10
CA ASN A 580 37.65 1.51 24.58
C ASN A 580 37.93 2.94 24.16
N ALA A 581 37.00 3.62 23.47
CA ALA A 581 37.16 5.01 23.06
C ALA A 581 37.31 5.97 24.26
N TRP A 582 36.54 5.76 25.33
CA TRP A 582 36.64 6.56 26.55
C TRP A 582 37.99 6.37 27.27
N HIS A 583 38.50 5.14 27.37
CA HIS A 583 39.82 4.89 27.94
C HIS A 583 40.94 5.49 27.09
N TRP A 584 40.80 5.48 25.76
CA TRP A 584 41.72 6.19 24.87
C TRP A 584 41.71 7.70 25.08
N VAL A 585 40.52 8.32 25.21
CA VAL A 585 40.42 9.77 25.50
C VAL A 585 41.01 10.11 26.87
N VAL A 586 40.73 9.31 27.90
CA VAL A 586 41.31 9.50 29.24
C VAL A 586 42.82 9.32 29.22
N ALA A 587 43.34 8.32 28.49
CA ALA A 587 44.78 8.09 28.34
C ALA A 587 45.47 9.23 27.58
N VAL A 588 44.85 9.76 26.52
CA VAL A 588 45.37 10.92 25.78
C VAL A 588 45.34 12.18 26.64
N LEU A 589 44.27 12.44 27.40
CA LEU A 589 44.19 13.57 28.32
C LEU A 589 45.23 13.45 29.46
N ALA A 590 45.46 12.24 29.97
CA ALA A 590 46.51 11.98 30.97
C ALA A 590 47.93 12.19 30.40
N TRP A 591 48.16 11.80 29.14
CA TRP A 591 49.43 12.03 28.46
C TRP A 591 49.68 13.52 28.16
N VAL A 592 48.65 14.25 27.72
CA VAL A 592 48.72 15.71 27.50
C VAL A 592 48.92 16.48 28.82
N ALA A 593 48.41 15.98 29.94
CA ALA A 593 48.65 16.58 31.25
C ALA A 593 50.04 16.27 31.85
N ALA A 594 50.74 15.27 31.30
CA ALA A 594 52.09 14.87 31.73
C ALA A 594 53.22 15.52 30.88
N LEU A 595 52.88 16.06 29.71
CA LEU A 595 53.70 16.99 28.91
C LEU A 595 53.54 18.42 29.46
#